data_AF-A0A0Q9Y751-F1
#
_entry.id   AF-A0A0Q9Y751-F1
#
_cell.length_a   1.000
_cell.length_b   1.000
_cell.length_c   1.000
_cell.angle_alpha   90.00
_cell.angle_beta   90.00
_cell.angle_gamma   90.00
#
_symmetry.space_group_name_H-M   'P 1'
#
loop_
_entity.id
_entity.type
_entity.pdbx_description
1 polymer ?
#
loop_
_entity_poly.entity_id
_entity_poly.type
_entity_poly.pdbx_seq_one_letter_code
_entity_poly.pdbx_strand_id
1 'polypeptide(L)'
;MQPNYTNMGCSMMMGPKLRLAVEQQLSDDLKEYGIIWNRFKFDWSDSCVEGHEATYLDGRIENFSGINVFNEKDEHIAEGWMEFIHEPRSAFFIAYWEFLDIFDSDKEIRIKDDVGIPLHIYHKIPKNIRSNYKADVLK
;
A
#
# COMPACT_ATOMS: atom_id res chain seq x y z
N MET A 1 -4.25 10.76 -16.32
CA MET A 1 -2.77 10.73 -16.14
C MET A 1 -2.18 9.66 -17.06
N GLN A 2 -0.96 9.83 -17.57
CA GLN A 2 -0.22 8.74 -18.24
C GLN A 2 0.71 8.07 -17.23
N PRO A 3 0.75 6.72 -17.15
CA PRO A 3 1.59 6.02 -16.18
C PRO A 3 3.08 5.99 -16.55
N ASN A 4 3.95 5.90 -15.55
CA ASN A 4 5.39 5.75 -15.67
C ASN A 4 5.92 4.53 -14.89
N TYR A 5 5.88 3.36 -15.53
CA TYR A 5 6.32 2.10 -14.90
C TYR A 5 7.84 1.91 -14.79
N THR A 6 8.64 2.89 -15.21
CA THR A 6 10.10 2.75 -15.24
C THR A 6 10.80 3.60 -14.19
N ASN A 7 10.29 4.80 -13.92
CA ASN A 7 10.76 5.60 -12.81
C ASN A 7 10.16 5.08 -11.50
N MET A 8 11.02 4.76 -10.55
CA MET A 8 10.61 4.20 -9.26
C MET A 8 10.53 5.25 -8.15
N GLY A 9 10.79 6.54 -8.42
CA GLY A 9 10.75 7.59 -7.40
C GLY A 9 11.58 7.23 -6.15
N CYS A 10 11.10 7.60 -4.96
CA CYS A 10 11.72 7.19 -3.71
C CYS A 10 11.64 5.67 -3.46
N SER A 11 10.65 4.99 -4.05
CA SER A 11 10.51 3.54 -3.91
C SER A 11 11.65 2.72 -4.53
N MET A 12 12.61 3.34 -5.23
CA MET A 12 13.79 2.67 -5.81
C MET A 12 14.61 1.85 -4.79
N MET A 13 14.45 2.12 -3.49
CA MET A 13 15.06 1.37 -2.40
C MET A 13 14.44 -0.03 -2.17
N MET A 14 13.25 -0.29 -2.71
CA MET A 14 12.67 -1.62 -2.71
C MET A 14 13.35 -2.52 -3.74
N GLY A 15 13.88 -3.66 -3.27
CA GLY A 15 14.32 -4.73 -4.14
C GLY A 15 13.14 -5.39 -4.88
N PRO A 16 13.39 -6.12 -5.99
CA PRO A 16 12.33 -6.72 -6.79
C PRO A 16 11.40 -7.67 -6.02
N LYS A 17 11.91 -8.46 -5.07
CA LYS A 17 11.06 -9.37 -4.27
C LYS A 17 10.21 -8.60 -3.28
N LEU A 18 10.79 -7.58 -2.64
CA LEU A 18 10.06 -6.69 -1.74
C LEU A 18 8.94 -5.96 -2.48
N ARG A 19 9.23 -5.36 -3.63
CA ARG A 19 8.22 -4.66 -4.44
C ARG A 19 7.07 -5.57 -4.84
N LEU A 20 7.37 -6.78 -5.33
CA LEU A 20 6.36 -7.75 -5.69
C LEU A 20 5.46 -8.12 -4.50
N ALA A 21 6.04 -8.29 -3.30
CA ALA A 21 5.28 -8.58 -2.10
C ALA A 21 4.36 -7.40 -1.70
N VAL A 22 4.87 -6.17 -1.75
CA VAL A 22 4.11 -4.95 -1.44
C VAL A 22 2.96 -4.75 -2.43
N GLU A 23 3.24 -4.78 -3.73
CA GLU A 23 2.22 -4.62 -4.77
C GLU A 23 1.12 -5.68 -4.68
N GLN A 24 1.48 -6.93 -4.36
CA GLN A 24 0.52 -8.00 -4.12
C GLN A 24 -0.37 -7.69 -2.91
N GLN A 25 0.21 -7.27 -1.79
CA GLN A 25 -0.53 -6.95 -0.57
C GLN A 25 -1.44 -5.73 -0.75
N LEU A 26 -0.95 -4.67 -1.37
CA LEU A 26 -1.75 -3.47 -1.69
C LEU A 26 -2.88 -3.81 -2.69
N SER A 27 -2.63 -4.67 -3.67
CA SER A 27 -3.67 -5.16 -4.59
C SER A 27 -4.75 -5.96 -3.87
N ASP A 28 -4.35 -6.79 -2.91
CA ASP A 28 -5.31 -7.56 -2.11
C ASP A 28 -6.08 -6.66 -1.14
N ASP A 29 -5.46 -5.59 -0.66
CA ASP A 29 -6.10 -4.57 0.17
C ASP A 29 -7.14 -3.76 -0.62
N LEU A 30 -6.85 -3.35 -1.87
CA LEU A 30 -7.81 -2.68 -2.76
C LEU A 30 -9.13 -3.46 -2.90
N LYS A 31 -9.05 -4.79 -2.95
CA LYS A 31 -10.23 -5.66 -3.07
C LYS A 31 -11.13 -5.62 -1.84
N GLU A 32 -10.58 -5.37 -0.65
CA GLU A 32 -11.34 -5.22 0.60
C GLU A 32 -12.23 -3.96 0.55
N TYR A 33 -11.84 -2.97 -0.25
CA TYR A 33 -12.62 -1.76 -0.53
C TYR A 33 -13.58 -1.90 -1.74
N GLY A 34 -13.72 -3.10 -2.31
CA GLY A 34 -14.59 -3.34 -3.47
C GLY A 34 -14.00 -2.89 -4.81
N ILE A 35 -12.73 -2.48 -4.84
CA ILE A 35 -12.03 -2.10 -6.07
C ILE A 35 -11.52 -3.40 -6.71
N ILE A 36 -12.23 -3.89 -7.72
CA ILE A 36 -11.95 -5.19 -8.33
C ILE A 36 -11.58 -5.02 -9.79
N TRP A 37 -10.33 -5.36 -10.11
CA TRP A 37 -9.80 -5.43 -11.46
C TRP A 37 -9.05 -6.74 -11.68
N ASN A 38 -8.91 -7.13 -12.94
CA ASN A 38 -8.14 -8.32 -13.30
C ASN A 38 -6.65 -8.15 -12.99
N ARG A 39 -6.15 -6.93 -13.17
CA ARG A 39 -4.75 -6.59 -12.92
C ARG A 39 -4.61 -5.14 -12.47
N PHE A 40 -3.86 -4.96 -11.39
CA PHE A 40 -3.36 -3.66 -10.96
C PHE A 40 -1.94 -3.45 -11.48
N LYS A 41 -1.65 -2.24 -11.96
CA LYS A 41 -0.30 -1.79 -12.33
C LYS A 41 0.04 -0.59 -11.45
N PHE A 42 1.18 -0.66 -10.78
CA PHE A 42 1.62 0.40 -9.88
C PHE A 42 2.61 1.31 -10.59
N ASP A 43 2.35 2.60 -10.47
CA ASP A 43 3.26 3.67 -10.84
C ASP A 43 3.79 4.30 -9.56
N TRP A 44 5.10 4.19 -9.39
CA TRP A 44 5.84 4.66 -8.23
C TRP A 44 6.65 5.92 -8.54
N SER A 45 6.51 6.52 -9.73
CA SER A 45 7.38 7.62 -10.16
C SER A 45 7.34 8.82 -9.23
N ASP A 46 6.17 9.04 -8.63
CA ASP A 46 5.88 10.16 -7.75
C ASP A 46 5.92 9.75 -6.26
N SER A 47 6.39 8.52 -5.98
CA SER A 47 6.49 8.04 -4.61
C SER A 47 7.44 8.89 -3.77
N CYS A 48 6.99 9.27 -2.57
CA CYS A 48 7.76 10.02 -1.59
C CYS A 48 7.88 9.23 -0.27
N VAL A 49 8.98 9.40 0.46
CA VAL A 49 9.16 8.83 1.82
C VAL A 49 8.49 9.71 2.86
N GLU A 50 7.99 9.10 3.93
CA GLU A 50 7.23 9.81 4.97
C GLU A 50 7.81 9.62 6.39
N GLY A 51 8.86 8.78 6.56
CA GLY A 51 9.74 8.76 7.73
C GLY A 51 9.78 7.45 8.53
N HIS A 52 9.11 6.39 8.08
CA HIS A 52 9.16 5.06 8.69
C HIS A 52 9.88 4.05 7.78
N GLU A 53 11.13 3.68 8.09
CA GLU A 53 11.91 2.77 7.26
C GLU A 53 12.24 1.43 7.94
N ALA A 54 12.25 0.34 7.15
CA ALA A 54 12.81 -0.95 7.58
C ALA A 54 13.53 -1.70 6.45
N THR A 55 14.45 -2.60 6.82
CA THR A 55 15.03 -3.58 5.87
C THR A 55 14.18 -4.84 5.85
N TYR A 56 13.72 -5.27 4.67
CA TYR A 56 12.95 -6.50 4.50
C TYR A 56 13.22 -7.14 3.14
N LEU A 57 13.27 -8.48 3.09
CA LEU A 57 13.63 -9.26 1.89
C LEU A 57 14.94 -8.79 1.23
N ASP A 58 14.87 -8.28 0.01
CA ASP A 58 15.99 -7.90 -0.84
C ASP A 58 16.14 -6.36 -0.97
N GLY A 59 15.56 -5.58 -0.05
CA GLY A 59 15.70 -4.13 -0.06
C GLY A 59 15.25 -3.46 1.24
N ARG A 60 14.87 -2.19 1.11
CA ARG A 60 14.32 -1.37 2.19
C ARG A 60 12.90 -0.95 1.82
N ILE A 61 12.04 -0.85 2.83
CA ILE A 61 10.66 -0.38 2.73
C ILE A 61 10.54 0.93 3.50
N GLU A 62 9.65 1.79 3.02
CA GLU A 62 9.26 3.05 3.64
C GLU A 62 7.72 3.17 3.58
N ASN A 63 7.12 4.11 4.32
CA ASN A 63 5.72 4.45 4.16
C ASN A 63 5.60 5.45 3.00
N PHE A 64 5.28 4.94 1.81
CA PHE A 64 5.27 5.75 0.60
C PHE A 64 3.93 6.43 0.35
N SER A 65 3.94 7.74 0.11
CA SER A 65 2.83 8.49 -0.47
C SER A 65 2.97 8.62 -1.99
N GLY A 66 1.94 9.13 -2.69
CA GLY A 66 2.00 9.39 -4.14
C GLY A 66 2.04 8.13 -5.00
N ILE A 67 1.49 7.02 -4.52
CA ILE A 67 1.42 5.76 -5.27
C ILE A 67 0.21 5.82 -6.17
N ASN A 68 0.42 5.71 -7.48
CA ASN A 68 -0.65 5.70 -8.46
C ASN A 68 -0.91 4.26 -8.94
N VAL A 69 -2.18 3.92 -9.14
CA VAL A 69 -2.62 2.58 -9.53
C VAL A 69 -3.48 2.66 -10.80
N PHE A 70 -3.14 1.81 -11.75
CA PHE A 70 -3.77 1.74 -13.06
C PHE A 70 -4.35 0.35 -13.31
N ASN A 71 -5.44 0.29 -14.09
CA ASN A 71 -5.97 -0.98 -14.57
C ASN A 71 -5.23 -1.46 -15.83
N GLU A 72 -5.57 -2.63 -16.36
CA GLU A 72 -4.93 -3.23 -17.53
C GLU A 72 -4.91 -2.32 -18.78
N LYS A 73 -5.83 -1.36 -18.90
CA LYS A 73 -5.94 -0.40 -20.01
C LYS A 73 -5.15 0.89 -19.80
N ASP A 74 -4.37 0.99 -18.71
CA ASP A 74 -3.67 2.22 -18.32
C ASP A 74 -4.64 3.36 -17.93
N GLU A 75 -5.86 3.02 -17.50
CA GLU A 75 -6.76 3.99 -16.89
C GLU A 75 -6.38 4.15 -15.41
N HIS A 76 -6.25 5.39 -14.93
CA HIS A 76 -5.94 5.70 -13.54
C HIS A 76 -7.15 5.39 -12.67
N ILE A 77 -7.00 4.52 -11.67
CA ILE A 77 -8.12 4.01 -10.88
C ILE A 77 -8.00 4.31 -9.38
N ALA A 78 -6.79 4.50 -8.86
CA ALA A 78 -6.59 4.84 -7.47
C ALA A 78 -5.24 5.54 -7.24
N GLU A 79 -5.19 6.38 -6.22
CA GLU A 79 -3.99 7.01 -5.69
C GLU A 79 -3.97 6.83 -4.17
N GLY A 80 -2.80 6.71 -3.57
CA GLY A 80 -2.75 6.64 -2.12
C GLY A 80 -1.39 6.71 -1.47
N TRP A 81 -1.46 6.57 -0.15
CA TRP A 81 -0.35 6.42 0.77
C TRP A 81 -0.38 5.00 1.32
N MET A 82 0.75 4.29 1.31
CA MET A 82 0.90 3.02 2.02
C MET A 82 1.56 3.17 3.40
N GLU A 83 1.11 2.37 4.35
CA GLU A 83 1.83 2.11 5.61
C GLU A 83 2.17 0.62 5.68
N PHE A 84 3.07 0.24 6.58
CA PHE A 84 3.40 -1.16 6.78
C PHE A 84 3.60 -1.51 8.26
N ILE A 85 3.41 -2.79 8.56
CA ILE A 85 3.79 -3.41 9.82
C ILE A 85 4.90 -4.41 9.52
N HIS A 86 6.05 -4.25 10.16
CA HIS A 86 7.16 -5.20 10.06
C HIS A 86 7.57 -5.67 11.46
N GLU A 87 7.36 -6.96 11.72
CA GLU A 87 7.62 -7.61 13.00
C GLU A 87 8.55 -8.82 12.81
N PRO A 88 9.88 -8.60 12.75
CA PRO A 88 10.86 -9.65 12.42
C PRO A 88 10.81 -10.84 13.37
N ARG A 89 10.55 -10.60 14.66
CA ARG A 89 10.47 -11.66 15.68
C ARG A 89 9.29 -12.60 15.48
N SER A 90 8.25 -12.14 14.80
CA SER A 90 7.06 -12.91 14.47
C SER A 90 7.02 -13.33 12.99
N ALA A 91 8.09 -13.06 12.24
CA ALA A 91 8.17 -13.26 10.78
C ALA A 91 6.95 -12.68 10.05
N PHE A 92 6.46 -11.51 10.50
CA PHE A 92 5.25 -10.89 9.98
C PHE A 92 5.58 -9.59 9.25
N PHE A 93 5.02 -9.45 8.05
CA PHE A 93 5.09 -8.25 7.24
C PHE A 93 3.76 -8.05 6.51
N ILE A 94 3.20 -6.85 6.58
CA ILE A 94 2.04 -6.45 5.80
C ILE A 94 2.14 -4.97 5.43
N ALA A 95 1.97 -4.66 4.14
CA ALA A 95 1.72 -3.33 3.61
C ALA A 95 0.21 -3.17 3.38
N TYR A 96 -0.30 -1.97 3.61
CA TYR A 96 -1.71 -1.63 3.47
C TYR A 96 -1.87 -0.15 3.13
N TRP A 97 -3.04 0.24 2.63
CA TRP A 97 -3.33 1.65 2.35
C TRP A 97 -3.64 2.39 3.65
N GLU A 98 -2.90 3.48 3.90
CA GLU A 98 -3.18 4.43 4.98
C GLU A 98 -4.11 5.56 4.52
N PHE A 99 -3.93 6.01 3.29
CA PHE A 99 -4.89 6.85 2.59
C PHE A 99 -5.13 6.29 1.20
N LEU A 100 -6.38 6.36 0.74
CA LEU A 100 -6.77 5.79 -0.54
C LEU A 100 -7.91 6.60 -1.16
N ASP A 101 -7.65 7.08 -2.36
CA ASP A 101 -8.63 7.73 -3.23
C ASP A 101 -8.81 6.88 -4.50
N ILE A 102 -10.02 6.88 -5.04
CA ILE A 102 -10.32 6.25 -6.34
C ILE A 102 -10.82 7.29 -7.34
N PHE A 103 -10.63 6.97 -8.61
CA PHE A 103 -11.08 7.80 -9.71
C PHE A 103 -12.17 7.08 -10.50
N ASP A 104 -13.38 7.64 -10.47
CA ASP A 104 -14.50 7.20 -11.30
C ASP A 104 -15.00 8.38 -12.15
N SER A 105 -14.91 8.26 -13.47
CA SER A 105 -15.47 9.23 -14.40
C SER A 105 -15.02 10.68 -14.12
N ASP A 106 -13.71 10.85 -13.90
CA ASP A 106 -13.04 12.12 -13.53
C ASP A 106 -13.43 12.69 -12.16
N LYS A 107 -14.11 11.93 -11.30
CA LYS A 107 -14.32 12.27 -9.90
C LYS A 107 -13.38 11.46 -9.01
N GLU A 108 -12.69 12.19 -8.15
CA GLU A 108 -11.98 11.64 -7.00
C GLU A 108 -13.00 11.30 -5.90
N ILE A 109 -12.91 10.09 -5.37
CA ILE A 109 -13.73 9.60 -4.27
C ILE A 109 -12.78 9.07 -3.20
N ARG A 110 -12.84 9.65 -2.00
CA ARG A 110 -12.03 9.20 -0.87
C ARG A 110 -12.60 7.92 -0.28
N ILE A 111 -11.79 6.87 -0.27
CA ILE A 111 -12.16 5.54 0.22
C ILE A 111 -11.62 5.32 1.65
N LYS A 112 -10.42 5.79 1.93
CA LYS A 112 -9.82 5.80 3.27
C LYS A 112 -9.15 7.15 3.51
N ASP A 113 -9.75 7.96 4.38
CA ASP A 113 -9.28 9.31 4.74
C ASP A 113 -8.90 9.42 6.23
N ASP A 114 -9.11 8.35 7.00
CA ASP A 114 -8.78 8.30 8.43
C ASP A 114 -7.44 7.57 8.66
N VAL A 115 -6.59 8.17 9.49
CA VAL A 115 -5.30 7.60 9.94
C VAL A 115 -5.53 6.39 10.84
N GLY A 116 -4.88 5.28 10.55
CA GLY A 116 -4.88 4.07 11.37
C GLY A 116 -5.12 2.79 10.59
N ILE A 117 -4.94 1.67 11.30
CA ILE A 117 -5.02 0.31 10.78
C ILE A 117 -6.49 -0.06 10.51
N PRO A 118 -6.86 -0.39 9.25
CA PRO A 118 -8.18 -0.92 8.94
C PRO A 118 -8.48 -2.23 9.68
N LEU A 119 -9.75 -2.47 10.00
CA LEU A 119 -10.15 -3.66 10.76
C LEU A 119 -9.77 -4.98 10.05
N HIS A 120 -9.85 -5.04 8.72
CA HIS A 120 -9.44 -6.22 7.94
C HIS A 120 -7.92 -6.45 7.98
N ILE A 121 -7.11 -5.39 8.04
CA ILE A 121 -5.66 -5.49 8.26
C ILE A 121 -5.36 -5.94 9.68
N TYR A 122 -6.01 -5.35 10.68
CA TYR A 122 -5.85 -5.72 12.08
C TYR A 122 -6.11 -7.21 12.32
N HIS A 123 -7.11 -7.78 11.65
CA HIS A 123 -7.42 -9.20 11.72
C HIS A 123 -6.38 -10.12 11.07
N LYS A 124 -5.58 -9.61 10.12
CA LYS A 124 -4.44 -10.33 9.50
C LYS A 124 -3.22 -10.39 10.43
N ILE A 125 -3.12 -9.51 11.44
CA ILE A 125 -2.00 -9.50 12.40
C ILE A 125 -2.02 -10.77 13.28
N PRO A 126 -0.89 -11.48 13.45
CA PRO A 126 -0.79 -12.67 14.31
C PRO A 126 -1.23 -12.40 15.76
N LYS A 127 -1.99 -13.34 16.34
CA LYS A 127 -2.61 -13.16 17.68
C LYS A 127 -1.62 -12.82 18.78
N ASN A 128 -0.38 -13.32 18.71
CA ASN A 128 0.67 -13.11 19.70
C ASN A 128 1.24 -11.68 19.71
N ILE A 129 1.06 -10.91 18.64
CA ILE A 129 1.50 -9.49 18.54
C ILE A 129 0.37 -8.50 18.31
N ARG A 130 -0.83 -8.99 17.95
CA ARG A 130 -2.00 -8.16 17.61
C ARG A 130 -2.38 -7.13 18.69
N SER A 131 -2.17 -7.43 19.96
CA SER A 131 -2.47 -6.48 21.05
C SER A 131 -1.63 -5.20 20.99
N ASN A 132 -0.45 -5.25 20.39
CA ASN A 132 0.46 -4.10 20.27
C ASN A 132 -0.15 -2.99 19.40
N TYR A 133 -1.00 -3.37 18.46
CA TYR A 133 -1.58 -2.49 17.44
C TYR A 133 -3.01 -2.05 17.75
N LYS A 134 -3.54 -2.41 18.94
CA LYS A 134 -4.95 -2.16 19.26
C LYS A 134 -5.29 -0.67 19.35
N ALA A 135 -4.32 0.15 19.75
CA ALA A 135 -4.51 1.61 19.86
C ALA A 135 -4.63 2.29 18.49
N ASP A 136 -4.05 1.67 17.46
CA ASP A 136 -3.91 2.23 16.12
C ASP A 136 -5.05 1.78 15.18
N VAL A 137 -5.96 0.92 15.65
CA VAL A 137 -7.11 0.47 14.84
C VAL A 137 -8.08 1.60 14.61
N LEU A 138 -8.49 1.78 13.35
CA LEU A 138 -9.56 2.71 12.97
C LEU A 138 -10.83 2.43 13.78
N LYS A 139 -11.38 3.48 14.37
CA LYS A 139 -12.59 3.44 15.19
C LYS A 139 -13.83 3.79 14.40
#